data_AF-A0A0S7CU04-F1
#
_entry.id   AF-A0A0S7CU04-F1
#
_cell.length_a   1.000
_cell.length_b   1.000
_cell.length_c   1.000
_cell.angle_alpha   90.00
_cell.angle_beta   90.00
_cell.angle_gamma   90.00
#
_symmetry.space_group_name_H-M   'P 1'
#
loop_
_entity.id
_entity.type
_entity.pdbx_description
1 polymer ?
#
loop_
_entity_poly.entity_id
_entity_poly.type
_entity_poly.pdbx_seq_one_letter_code
_entity_poly.pdbx_strand_id
1 'polypeptide(L)'
;MEHNLGLTCDPIGGLVQIPCIERNAIAAAKAINAAKMALWGDGTHRVSLDEVIVTMRETGKDMSSKYKETAMGGLAVNVVEC
;
A
#
# COMPACT_ATOMS: atom_id res chain seq x y z
N MET A 1 -8.38 3.55 1.35
CA MET A 1 -7.63 2.53 2.11
C MET A 1 -7.63 1.19 1.36
N GLU A 2 -8.79 0.64 1.03
CA GLU A 2 -8.98 -0.60 0.25
C GLU A 2 -7.93 -0.85 -0.85
N HIS A 3 -7.66 0.15 -1.70
CA HIS A 3 -6.76 0.04 -2.84
C HIS A 3 -5.25 -0.02 -2.51
N ASN A 4 -4.89 -0.13 -1.23
CA ASN A 4 -3.50 -0.32 -0.77
C ASN A 4 -3.38 -1.37 0.36
N LEU A 5 -4.41 -2.20 0.59
CA LEU A 5 -4.33 -3.29 1.56
C LEU A 5 -3.23 -4.28 1.18
N GLY A 6 -2.46 -4.73 2.17
CA GLY A 6 -1.38 -5.70 1.98
C GLY A 6 -0.11 -5.16 1.31
N LEU A 7 0.01 -3.85 1.11
CA LEU A 7 1.22 -3.26 0.54
C LEU A 7 2.41 -3.44 1.50
N THR A 8 3.42 -4.19 1.06
CA THR A 8 4.66 -4.44 1.80
C THR A 8 5.60 -3.24 1.75
N CYS A 9 6.50 -3.11 2.73
CA CYS A 9 7.46 -2.01 2.80
C CYS A 9 8.90 -2.54 2.72
N ASP A 10 9.36 -2.79 1.51
CA ASP A 10 10.67 -3.39 1.27
C ASP A 10 11.32 -2.71 0.04
N PRO A 11 11.89 -1.51 0.24
CA PRO A 11 12.42 -0.71 -0.86
C PRO A 11 13.84 -1.15 -1.27
N ILE A 12 14.20 -0.87 -2.52
CA ILE A 12 15.52 -1.21 -3.07
C ILE A 12 16.62 -0.54 -2.24
N GLY A 13 17.61 -1.33 -1.81
CA GLY A 13 18.73 -0.84 -0.99
C GLY A 13 18.32 -0.25 0.38
N GLY A 14 17.08 -0.44 0.83
CA GLY A 14 16.55 0.23 2.02
C GLY A 14 16.30 1.73 1.85
N LEU A 15 16.37 2.25 0.63
CA LEU A 15 16.28 3.68 0.35
C LEU A 15 14.84 4.13 0.08
N VAL A 16 14.51 5.37 0.44
CA VAL A 16 13.18 5.96 0.17
C VAL A 16 13.12 6.53 -1.26
N GLN A 17 13.38 5.66 -2.23
CA GLN A 17 13.39 5.99 -3.65
C GLN A 17 12.44 5.06 -4.40
N ILE A 18 12.86 3.83 -4.66
CA ILE A 18 12.07 2.83 -5.37
C ILE A 18 11.58 1.76 -4.38
N PRO A 19 10.27 1.45 -4.30
CA PRO A 19 9.16 2.00 -5.11
C PRO A 19 8.43 3.21 -4.46
N CYS A 20 9.06 3.86 -3.49
CA CYS A 20 8.43 4.86 -2.63
C CYS A 20 7.91 6.08 -3.40
N ILE A 21 8.66 6.56 -4.40
CA ILE A 21 8.33 7.75 -5.18
C ILE A 21 7.12 7.46 -6.09
N GLU A 22 7.15 6.39 -6.88
CA GLU A 22 6.02 6.06 -7.75
C GLU A 22 4.77 5.68 -6.95
N ARG A 23 4.92 5.07 -5.76
CA ARG A 23 3.79 4.81 -4.85
C ARG A 23 3.09 6.09 -4.42
N ASN A 24 3.83 7.18 -4.16
CA ASN A 24 3.22 8.48 -3.84
C ASN A 24 2.43 9.04 -5.02
N ALA A 25 3.01 9.02 -6.23
CA ALA A 25 2.32 9.49 -7.43
C ALA A 25 1.02 8.70 -7.71
N ILE A 26 1.10 7.37 -7.62
CA ILE A 26 -0.06 6.48 -7.80
C ILE A 26 -1.11 6.71 -6.68
N ALA A 27 -0.68 6.87 -5.43
CA ALA A 27 -1.58 7.10 -4.30
C ALA A 27 -2.34 8.43 -4.42
N ALA A 28 -1.68 9.50 -4.90
CA ALA A 28 -2.33 10.78 -5.16
C ALA A 28 -3.44 10.65 -6.22
N ALA A 29 -3.16 9.94 -7.33
CA ALA A 29 -4.16 9.67 -8.36
C ALA A 29 -5.33 8.81 -7.83
N LYS A 30 -5.02 7.76 -7.04
CA LYS A 30 -6.04 6.93 -6.37
C LYS A 30 -6.92 7.75 -5.43
N ALA A 31 -6.35 8.70 -4.68
CA ALA A 31 -7.10 9.54 -3.75
C ALA A 31 -8.10 10.44 -4.50
N ILE A 32 -7.67 11.08 -5.59
CA ILE A 32 -8.55 11.89 -6.45
C ILE A 32 -9.69 11.03 -7.03
N ASN A 33 -9.36 9.84 -7.54
CA ASN A 33 -10.37 8.94 -8.11
C ASN A 33 -11.34 8.42 -7.05
N ALA A 34 -10.87 8.07 -5.85
CA ALA A 34 -11.72 7.67 -4.74
C ALA A 34 -12.69 8.78 -4.32
N ALA A 35 -12.22 10.03 -4.26
CA ALA A 35 -13.08 11.19 -3.98
C ALA A 35 -14.14 11.37 -5.07
N LYS A 36 -13.77 11.24 -6.35
CA LYS A 36 -14.73 11.29 -7.47
C LYS A 36 -15.77 10.19 -7.39
N MET A 37 -15.36 8.94 -7.11
CA MET A 37 -16.31 7.82 -6.95
C MET A 37 -17.29 8.07 -5.81
N ALA A 38 -16.83 8.62 -4.69
CA ALA A 38 -17.69 8.91 -3.54
C ALA A 38 -18.66 10.07 -3.82
N LEU A 39 -18.23 11.11 -4.54
CA LEU A 39 -19.04 12.29 -4.85
C LEU A 39 -20.01 12.07 -6.02
N TRP A 40 -19.62 11.29 -7.02
CA TRP A 40 -20.42 11.05 -8.22
C TRP A 40 -21.23 9.76 -8.15
N GLY A 41 -20.92 8.88 -7.20
CA GLY A 41 -21.71 7.69 -6.91
C GLY A 41 -22.96 8.02 -6.08
N ASP A 42 -23.83 7.02 -5.94
CA ASP A 42 -25.02 7.05 -5.08
C ASP A 42 -24.73 6.65 -3.62
N GLY A 43 -23.45 6.44 -3.28
CA GLY A 43 -23.00 6.00 -1.96
C GLY A 43 -23.20 4.51 -1.67
N THR A 44 -23.68 3.72 -2.63
CA THR A 44 -23.86 2.26 -2.48
C THR A 44 -22.58 1.48 -2.76
N HIS A 45 -21.71 2.00 -3.63
CA HIS A 45 -20.40 1.43 -3.93
C HIS A 45 -19.40 1.74 -2.80
N ARG A 46 -19.62 1.13 -1.64
CA ARG A 46 -18.80 1.27 -0.44
C ARG A 46 -18.70 -0.03 0.32
N VAL A 47 -17.57 -0.20 1.00
CA VAL A 47 -17.37 -1.17 2.09
C VAL A 47 -17.24 -0.36 3.39
N SER A 48 -17.59 -0.94 4.54
CA SER A 48 -17.43 -0.22 5.81
C SER A 48 -15.96 0.11 6.05
N LEU A 49 -15.69 1.33 6.50
CA LEU A 49 -14.33 1.74 6.85
C LEU A 49 -13.76 0.86 7.96
N ASP A 50 -14.58 0.46 8.92
CA ASP A 50 -14.17 -0.39 10.04
C ASP A 50 -13.73 -1.78 9.56
N GLU A 51 -14.45 -2.37 8.61
CA GLU A 51 -14.08 -3.65 7.99
C GLU A 51 -12.73 -3.55 7.28
N VAL A 52 -12.50 -2.44 6.57
CA VAL A 52 -11.23 -2.18 5.88
C VAL A 52 -10.09 -1.99 6.88
N ILE A 53 -10.33 -1.32 8.02
CA ILE A 53 -9.33 -1.14 9.09
C ILE A 53 -8.99 -2.48 9.76
N VAL A 54 -9.98 -3.30 10.07
CA VAL A 54 -9.78 -4.65 10.62
C VAL A 54 -8.95 -5.49 9.64
N THR A 55 -9.34 -5.50 8.36
CA THR A 55 -8.61 -6.21 7.30
C THR A 55 -7.16 -5.72 7.19
N MET A 56 -6.92 -4.40 7.24
CA MET A 56 -5.57 -3.84 7.22
C MET A 56 -4.73 -4.36 8.39
N ARG A 57 -5.30 -4.35 9.60
CA ARG A 57 -4.61 -4.80 10.81
C ARG A 57 -4.28 -6.29 10.76
N GLU A 58 -5.22 -7.12 10.35
CA GLU A 58 -5.02 -8.57 10.23
C GLU A 58 -3.97 -8.88 9.17
N THR A 59 -4.07 -8.25 7.99
CA THR A 59 -3.07 -8.40 6.92
C THR A 59 -1.67 -7.99 7.39
N GLY A 60 -1.55 -6.88 8.13
CA GLY A 60 -0.28 -6.43 8.70
C GLY A 60 0.27 -7.38 9.78
N LYS A 61 -0.60 -8.03 10.55
CA LYS A 61 -0.22 -9.04 11.54
C LYS A 61 0.33 -10.29 10.85
N ASP A 62 -0.34 -10.74 9.79
CA ASP A 62 0.00 -11.95 9.04
C ASP A 62 1.22 -11.75 8.12
N MET A 63 1.55 -10.51 7.79
CA MET A 63 2.72 -10.19 6.99
C MET A 63 4.01 -10.64 7.68
N SER A 64 4.82 -11.43 6.95
CA SER A 64 6.14 -11.87 7.41
C SER A 64 7.03 -10.67 7.73
N SER A 65 7.83 -10.78 8.79
CA SER A 65 8.75 -9.72 9.24
C SER A 65 9.66 -9.21 8.13
N LYS A 66 10.11 -10.09 7.23
CA LYS A 66 10.99 -9.75 6.10
C LYS A 66 10.35 -8.88 5.01
N TYR A 67 9.02 -8.74 4.98
CA TYR A 67 8.29 -7.90 4.01
C TYR A 67 7.69 -6.64 4.65
N LYS A 68 7.91 -6.44 5.95
CA LYS A 68 7.67 -5.17 6.67
C LYS A 68 8.88 -4.25 6.45
N GLU A 69 8.93 -3.13 7.18
CA GLU A 69 9.98 -2.08 7.16
C GLU A 69 11.38 -2.55 7.64
N THR A 70 11.83 -3.73 7.20
CA THR A 70 13.13 -4.29 7.56
C THR A 70 14.12 -4.29 6.40
N ALA A 71 13.63 -4.10 5.16
CA ALA A 71 14.44 -4.20 3.94
C ALA A 71 15.24 -5.51 3.81
N MET A 72 14.78 -6.59 4.47
CA MET A 72 15.46 -7.89 4.49
C MET A 72 14.86 -8.86 3.46
N GLY A 73 13.97 -8.42 2.57
CA GLY A 73 13.24 -9.28 1.66
C GLY A 73 13.04 -8.69 0.26
N GLY A 74 11.96 -9.14 -0.38
CA GLY A 74 11.36 -8.57 -1.61
C GLY A 74 12.31 -7.87 -2.60
N LEU A 75 12.05 -6.61 -2.92
CA LEU A 75 12.86 -5.83 -3.85
C LEU A 75 14.20 -5.44 -3.24
N ALA A 76 14.28 -5.30 -1.91
CA ALA A 76 15.49 -4.87 -1.23
C ALA A 76 16.67 -5.83 -1.45
N VAL A 77 16.42 -7.13 -1.50
CA VAL A 77 17.45 -8.16 -1.66
C VAL A 77 17.51 -8.77 -3.06
N ASN A 78 16.44 -8.65 -3.86
CA ASN A 78 16.38 -9.25 -5.20
C ASN A 78 16.78 -8.27 -6.33
N VAL A 79 16.80 -6.96 -6.08
CA VAL A 79 17.31 -5.97 -7.03
C VAL A 79 18.64 -5.45 -6.53
N VAL A 80 19.74 -5.98 -7.08
CA VAL A 80 21.09 -5.50 -6.80
C VAL A 80 21.34 -4.28 -7.69
N GLU A 81 21.53 -3.10 -7.10
CA GLU A 81 22.16 -2.00 -7.82
C GLU A 81 23.63 -2.38 -8.05
N CYS A 82 23.99 -2.60 -9.32
CA CYS A 82 25.36 -2.81 -9.77
C CYS A 82 26.04 -1.47 -10.05
#